data_AF-J0L8T7-F1
#
_entry.id   AF-J0L8T7-F1
#
_cell.length_a   1.000
_cell.length_b   1.000
_cell.length_c   1.000
_cell.angle_alpha   90.00
_cell.angle_beta   90.00
_cell.angle_gamma   90.00
#
_symmetry.space_group_name_H-M   'P 1'
#
loop_
_entity.id
_entity.type
_entity.pdbx_description
1 polymer ?
#
loop_
_entity_poly.entity_id
_entity_poly.type
_entity_poly.pdbx_seq_one_letter_code
_entity_poly.pdbx_strand_id
1 'polypeptide(L)'
;MGVHCLNLERNFGKGYALREGFNWGLKRNYEIFITLDGDGQHDPSFIPDFLKLSDTFDIVIGSRRKEINKMEIHRRLSNRITSSFISVMTGKRVEDSQSGYRLIKAEVLRRVKLKRKKYDAESELLVKAIWMGFKVGFV
;
A
#
# COMPACT_ATOMS: atom_id res chain seq x y z
N MET A 1 -2.97 24.40 -9.55
CA MET A 1 -4.07 23.41 -9.46
C MET A 1 -3.43 22.04 -9.32
N GLY A 2 -3.92 21.17 -8.44
CA GLY A 2 -3.26 19.88 -8.20
C GLY A 2 -3.73 19.09 -6.97
N VAL A 3 -4.60 19.68 -6.15
CA VAL A 3 -5.19 19.01 -4.99
C VAL A 3 -6.67 18.81 -5.25
N HIS A 4 -7.13 17.57 -5.08
CA HIS A 4 -8.55 17.21 -5.08
C HIS A 4 -8.91 16.64 -3.72
N CYS A 5 -9.93 17.20 -3.07
CA CYS A 5 -10.43 16.71 -1.80
C CYS A 5 -11.68 15.86 -2.03
N LEU A 6 -11.68 14.62 -1.54
CA LEU A 6 -12.86 13.75 -1.49
C LEU A 6 -13.39 13.75 -0.07
N ASN A 7 -14.52 14.42 0.16
CA ASN A 7 -15.17 14.43 1.47
C ASN A 7 -16.15 13.26 1.58
N LEU A 8 -16.01 12.47 2.64
CA LEU A 8 -16.91 11.36 2.93
C LEU A 8 -17.92 11.80 3.99
N GLU A 9 -19.18 11.41 3.85
CA GLU A 9 -20.27 11.82 4.75
C GLU A 9 -20.02 11.46 6.23
N ARG A 10 -19.22 10.42 6.48
CA ARG A 10 -18.80 9.99 7.82
C ARG A 10 -17.49 9.20 7.74
N ASN A 11 -16.93 8.88 8.90
CA ASN A 11 -15.75 8.03 8.99
C ASN A 11 -16.09 6.56 8.67
N PHE A 12 -15.67 6.08 7.50
CA PHE A 12 -15.82 4.69 7.07
C PHE A 12 -14.56 3.83 7.27
N GLY A 13 -13.47 4.43 7.78
CA GLY A 13 -12.16 3.80 7.94
C GLY A 13 -11.22 3.96 6.75
N LYS A 14 -9.90 3.77 7.01
CA LYS A 14 -8.81 3.98 6.04
C LYS A 14 -9.00 3.20 4.74
N GLY A 15 -9.37 1.92 4.81
CA GLY A 15 -9.54 1.07 3.63
C GLY A 15 -10.65 1.57 2.69
N TYR A 16 -11.75 2.10 3.24
CA TYR A 16 -12.80 2.72 2.44
C TYR A 16 -12.32 4.01 1.77
N ALA A 17 -11.65 4.89 2.53
CA ALA A 17 -11.13 6.15 1.99
C ALA A 17 -10.12 5.92 0.84
N LEU A 18 -9.20 4.97 1.01
CA LEU A 18 -8.27 4.57 -0.05
C LEU A 18 -9.00 4.07 -1.29
N ARG A 19 -10.02 3.23 -1.12
CA ARG A 19 -10.82 2.70 -2.23
C ARG A 19 -11.53 3.80 -3.01
N GLU A 20 -12.10 4.79 -2.33
CA GLU A 20 -12.73 5.94 -3.00
C GLU A 20 -11.70 6.77 -3.79
N GLY A 21 -10.51 7.00 -3.21
CA GLY A 21 -9.39 7.65 -3.91
C GLY A 21 -8.94 6.87 -5.16
N PHE A 22 -8.78 5.56 -5.05
CA PHE A 22 -8.46 4.68 -6.17
C PHE A 22 -9.53 4.74 -7.26
N ASN A 23 -10.80 4.59 -6.90
CA ASN A 23 -11.91 4.68 -7.84
C ASN A 23 -11.96 6.03 -8.55
N TRP A 24 -11.70 7.12 -7.82
CA TRP A 24 -11.68 8.47 -8.37
C TRP A 24 -10.59 8.66 -9.42
N GLY A 25 -9.37 8.14 -9.16
CA GLY A 25 -8.27 8.19 -10.13
C GLY A 25 -8.42 7.22 -11.28
N LEU A 26 -8.96 6.02 -11.04
CA LEU A 26 -9.23 5.02 -12.09
C LEU A 26 -10.24 5.54 -13.12
N LYS A 27 -11.29 6.25 -12.68
CA LYS A 27 -12.26 6.93 -13.56
C LYS A 27 -11.63 8.04 -14.43
N ARG A 28 -10.43 8.49 -14.08
CA ARG A 28 -9.65 9.51 -14.80
C ARG A 28 -8.48 8.91 -15.57
N ASN A 29 -8.44 7.59 -15.70
CA ASN A 29 -7.39 6.85 -16.41
C ASN A 29 -5.98 7.05 -15.82
N TYR A 30 -5.87 7.31 -14.52
CA TYR A 30 -4.56 7.30 -13.86
C TYR A 30 -3.99 5.87 -13.86
N GLU A 31 -2.69 5.76 -14.14
CA GLU A 31 -2.00 4.48 -14.32
C GLU A 31 -1.19 4.05 -13.11
N ILE A 32 -0.71 5.02 -12.32
CA ILE A 32 0.11 4.79 -11.13
C ILE A 32 -0.53 5.53 -9.96
N PHE A 33 -0.66 4.83 -8.84
CA PHE A 33 -1.19 5.36 -7.60
C PHE A 33 -0.10 5.28 -6.53
N ILE A 34 0.14 6.39 -5.84
CA ILE A 34 0.99 6.42 -4.66
C ILE A 34 0.13 6.76 -3.46
N THR A 35 0.17 5.92 -2.43
CA THR A 35 -0.48 6.18 -1.14
C THR A 35 0.55 6.68 -0.15
N LEU A 36 0.15 7.63 0.70
CA LEU A 36 0.97 8.19 1.76
C LEU A 36 0.05 8.55 2.93
N ASP A 37 0.46 8.22 4.16
CA ASP A 37 -0.26 8.63 5.36
C ASP A 37 0.00 10.12 5.67
N GLY A 38 -1.03 10.84 6.12
CA GLY A 38 -0.97 12.29 6.38
C GLY A 38 -0.35 12.70 7.71
N ASP A 39 0.28 11.77 8.45
CA ASP A 39 0.87 11.99 9.77
C ASP A 39 2.33 12.50 9.72
N GLY A 40 2.89 12.65 8.51
CA GLY A 40 4.25 13.11 8.29
C GLY A 40 5.33 12.07 8.63
N GLN A 41 4.97 10.80 8.89
CA GLN A 41 5.94 9.75 9.16
C GLN A 41 6.73 9.33 7.91
N HIS A 42 6.22 9.64 6.71
CA HIS A 42 6.83 9.24 5.46
C HIS A 42 7.25 10.46 4.67
N ASP A 43 8.52 10.50 4.25
CA ASP A 43 9.06 11.59 3.45
C ASP A 43 8.63 11.45 1.97
N PRO A 44 7.84 12.40 1.41
CA PRO A 44 7.46 12.39 0.01
C PRO A 44 8.65 12.49 -0.96
N SER A 45 9.84 12.90 -0.50
CA SER A 45 11.05 12.97 -1.32
C SER A 45 11.47 11.63 -1.92
N PHE A 46 10.99 10.51 -1.34
CA PHE A 46 11.22 9.15 -1.85
C PHE A 46 10.33 8.76 -3.05
N ILE A 47 9.29 9.53 -3.41
CA ILE A 47 8.40 9.22 -4.55
C ILE A 47 9.17 8.85 -5.83
N PRO A 48 10.25 9.55 -6.23
CA PRO A 48 11.02 9.18 -7.42
C PRO A 48 11.61 7.76 -7.36
N ASP A 49 11.94 7.25 -6.18
CA ASP A 49 12.49 5.89 -6.03
C ASP A 49 11.41 4.82 -6.21
N PHE A 50 10.17 5.09 -5.77
CA PHE A 50 9.02 4.24 -6.11
C PHE A 50 8.81 4.18 -7.62
N LEU A 51 8.86 5.33 -8.31
CA LEU A 51 8.63 5.42 -9.75
C LEU A 51 9.68 4.62 -10.55
N LYS A 52 10.97 4.69 -10.17
CA LYS A 52 12.03 3.88 -10.80
C LYS A 52 11.74 2.38 -10.73
N LEU A 53 11.12 1.91 -9.64
CA LEU A 53 10.77 0.51 -9.44
C LEU A 53 9.47 0.10 -10.15
N SER A 54 8.66 1.05 -10.61
CA SER A 54 7.39 0.78 -11.29
C SER A 54 7.55 0.10 -12.66
N ASP A 55 8.71 0.21 -13.29
CA ASP A 55 9.02 -0.52 -14.54
C ASP A 55 9.16 -2.03 -14.31
N THR A 56 9.58 -2.42 -13.10
CA THR A 56 9.86 -3.82 -12.76
C THR A 56 8.75 -4.47 -11.91
N PHE A 57 8.10 -3.67 -11.07
CA PHE A 57 7.13 -4.14 -10.08
C PHE A 57 5.76 -3.49 -10.27
N ASP A 58 4.71 -4.22 -9.92
CA ASP A 58 3.32 -3.77 -10.01
C ASP A 58 2.84 -3.14 -8.69
N ILE A 59 3.46 -3.55 -7.58
CA ILE A 59 3.34 -2.94 -6.26
C ILE A 59 4.74 -2.70 -5.71
N VAL A 60 5.01 -1.51 -5.19
CA VAL A 60 6.25 -1.20 -4.43
C VAL A 60 5.84 -0.74 -3.05
N ILE A 61 6.44 -1.34 -2.02
CA ILE A 61 6.16 -0.99 -0.62
C ILE A 61 7.36 -0.25 -0.03
N GLY A 62 7.11 0.91 0.57
CA GLY A 62 8.09 1.64 1.35
C GLY A 62 8.41 0.87 2.63
N SER A 63 9.64 0.41 2.74
CA SER A 63 10.19 -0.31 3.88
C SER A 63 10.69 0.70 4.91
N ARG A 64 10.09 0.71 6.10
CA ARG A 64 10.50 1.58 7.23
C ARG A 64 11.81 1.10 7.89
N ARG A 65 12.77 0.52 7.15
CA ARG A 65 14.01 -0.08 7.68
C ARG A 65 14.77 0.86 8.64
N LYS A 66 14.80 2.16 8.35
CA LYS A 66 15.47 3.17 9.21
C LYS A 66 14.65 3.60 10.43
N GLU A 67 13.35 3.32 10.46
CA GLU A 67 12.43 3.79 11.51
C GLU A 67 11.76 2.67 12.31
N ILE A 68 12.08 1.40 12.03
CA ILE A 68 11.66 0.26 12.85
C ILE A 68 11.92 0.53 14.34
N ASN A 69 12.99 1.24 14.68
CA ASN A 69 13.36 1.60 16.05
C ASN A 69 12.43 2.61 16.75
N LYS A 70 11.51 3.27 16.05
CA LYS A 70 10.51 4.19 16.63
C LYS A 70 9.11 3.59 16.79
N MET A 71 8.84 2.40 16.24
CA MET A 71 7.52 1.76 16.37
C MET A 71 7.28 1.18 17.78
N GLU A 72 6.05 1.20 18.28
CA GLU A 72 5.70 0.48 19.52
C GLU A 72 6.00 -1.03 19.38
N ILE A 73 6.50 -1.65 20.44
CA ILE A 73 6.97 -3.05 20.45
C ILE A 73 5.86 -4.02 20.00
N HIS A 74 4.62 -3.80 20.44
CA HIS A 74 3.47 -4.61 20.04
C HIS A 74 3.16 -4.48 18.54
N ARG A 75 3.26 -3.27 17.98
CA ARG A 75 3.07 -3.02 16.55
C ARG A 75 4.17 -3.67 15.71
N ARG A 76 5.42 -3.66 16.19
CA ARG A 76 6.53 -4.38 15.55
C ARG A 76 6.31 -5.88 15.53
N LEU A 77 5.88 -6.47 16.64
CA LEU A 77 5.65 -7.90 16.73
C LEU A 77 4.50 -8.34 15.82
N SER A 78 3.39 -7.61 15.82
CA SER A 78 2.25 -7.86 14.92
C SER A 78 2.67 -7.76 13.45
N ASN A 79 3.36 -6.68 13.06
CA ASN A 79 3.81 -6.52 11.68
C ASN A 79 4.82 -7.60 11.26
N ARG A 80 5.71 -8.03 12.18
CA ARG A 80 6.66 -9.11 11.91
C ARG A 80 5.96 -10.45 11.71
N ILE A 81 4.96 -10.77 12.53
CA ILE A 81 4.17 -12.00 12.39
C ILE A 81 3.41 -11.97 11.06
N THR A 82 2.71 -10.87 10.75
CA THR A 82 1.95 -10.76 9.50
C THR A 82 2.87 -10.77 8.28
N SER A 83 4.00 -10.07 8.32
CA SER A 83 4.95 -10.03 7.21
C SER A 83 5.63 -11.38 7.01
N SER A 84 5.98 -12.10 8.07
CA SER A 84 6.47 -13.49 7.99
C SER A 84 5.41 -14.44 7.44
N PHE A 85 4.16 -14.34 7.88
CA PHE A 85 3.07 -15.17 7.40
C PHE A 85 2.81 -14.95 5.91
N ILE A 86 2.75 -13.68 5.47
CA ILE A 86 2.64 -13.35 4.05
C ILE A 86 3.88 -13.85 3.31
N SER A 87 5.08 -13.74 3.88
CA SER A 87 6.30 -14.23 3.24
C SER A 87 6.26 -15.73 2.99
N VAL A 88 5.82 -16.51 3.97
CA VAL A 88 5.66 -17.96 3.86
C VAL A 88 4.57 -18.30 2.84
N MET A 89 3.42 -17.63 2.88
CA MET A 89 2.32 -17.86 1.94
C MET A 89 2.63 -17.49 0.50
N THR A 90 3.56 -16.56 0.29
CA THR A 90 3.85 -15.98 -1.04
C THR A 90 5.18 -16.41 -1.61
N GLY A 91 6.04 -17.07 -0.82
CA GLY A 91 7.41 -17.42 -1.20
C GLY A 91 8.32 -16.21 -1.42
N LYS A 92 7.88 -15.00 -1.06
CA LYS A 92 8.63 -13.75 -1.24
C LYS A 92 8.85 -13.08 0.10
N ARG A 93 10.05 -12.55 0.37
CA ARG A 93 10.32 -11.80 1.60
C ARG A 93 9.51 -10.50 1.60
N VAL A 94 8.47 -10.46 2.42
CA VAL A 94 7.71 -9.25 2.75
C VAL A 94 8.29 -8.66 4.03
N GLU A 95 8.74 -7.42 3.96
CA GLU A 95 9.42 -6.77 5.08
C GLU A 95 8.48 -5.92 5.93
N ASP A 96 7.50 -5.30 5.29
CA ASP A 96 6.53 -4.43 5.96
C ASP A 96 5.16 -4.50 5.28
N SER A 97 4.33 -5.44 5.73
CA SER A 97 2.98 -5.63 5.17
C SER A 97 1.98 -4.51 5.52
N GLN A 98 2.31 -3.66 6.51
CA GLN A 98 1.42 -2.62 7.05
C GLN A 98 1.90 -1.19 6.73
N SER A 99 2.88 -1.03 5.85
CA SER A 99 3.31 0.30 5.41
C SER A 99 2.20 0.96 4.59
N GLY A 100 1.84 2.20 4.91
CA GLY A 100 0.89 3.01 4.14
C GLY A 100 1.52 3.69 2.92
N TYR A 101 2.85 3.66 2.80
CA TYR A 101 3.56 4.22 1.67
C TYR A 101 3.76 3.18 0.57
N ARG A 102 2.95 3.26 -0.48
CA ARG A 102 2.96 2.26 -1.56
C ARG A 102 2.80 2.89 -2.91
N LEU A 103 3.47 2.33 -3.90
CA LEU A 103 3.09 2.48 -5.30
C LEU A 103 2.27 1.27 -5.73
N ILE A 104 1.17 1.50 -6.44
CA ILE A 104 0.28 0.46 -6.97
C ILE A 104 -0.09 0.84 -8.41
N LYS A 105 0.13 -0.08 -9.36
CA LYS A 105 -0.34 0.10 -10.74
C LYS A 105 -1.86 -0.01 -10.82
N ALA A 106 -2.47 0.76 -11.72
CA ALA A 106 -3.90 0.74 -11.99
C ALA A 106 -4.42 -0.67 -12.33
N GLU A 107 -3.64 -1.47 -13.05
CA GLU A 107 -3.99 -2.86 -13.38
C GLU A 107 -4.24 -3.71 -12.14
N VAL A 108 -3.43 -3.54 -11.09
CA VAL A 108 -3.61 -4.22 -9.79
C VAL A 108 -4.95 -3.82 -9.20
N LEU A 109 -5.26 -2.52 -9.15
CA LEU A 109 -6.50 -2.01 -8.57
C LEU A 109 -7.74 -2.43 -9.36
N ARG A 110 -7.64 -2.57 -10.69
CA ARG A 110 -8.73 -3.05 -11.55
C ARG A 110 -9.00 -4.54 -11.35
N ARG A 111 -7.97 -5.35 -11.13
CA ARG A 111 -8.08 -6.80 -10.99
C ARG A 111 -8.35 -7.25 -9.55
N VAL A 112 -7.79 -6.57 -8.56
CA VAL A 112 -7.92 -6.94 -7.14
C VAL A 112 -9.14 -6.25 -6.52
N LYS A 113 -10.24 -6.99 -6.42
CA LYS A 113 -11.45 -6.51 -5.72
C LYS A 113 -11.24 -6.53 -4.19
N LEU A 114 -11.09 -5.34 -3.59
CA LEU A 114 -11.00 -5.17 -2.12
C LEU A 114 -12.37 -5.37 -1.47
N LYS A 115 -12.45 -6.30 -0.50
CA LYS A 115 -13.70 -6.56 0.26
C LYS A 115 -13.64 -5.97 1.68
N ARG A 116 -12.47 -5.82 2.28
CA ARG A 116 -12.32 -5.33 3.68
C ARG A 116 -12.33 -3.80 3.77
N LYS A 117 -12.82 -3.29 4.91
CA LYS A 117 -13.08 -1.84 5.14
C LYS A 117 -12.04 -1.12 6.00
N LYS A 118 -11.17 -1.85 6.74
CA LYS A 118 -10.22 -1.31 7.73
C LYS A 118 -8.75 -1.57 7.31
N TYR A 119 -7.80 -1.53 8.24
CA TYR A 119 -6.35 -1.72 7.99
C TYR A 119 -6.02 -3.01 7.22
N ASP A 120 -6.84 -4.04 7.36
CA ASP A 120 -6.70 -5.28 6.61
C ASP A 120 -6.80 -5.10 5.07
N ALA A 121 -7.34 -3.99 4.56
CA ALA A 121 -7.46 -3.75 3.14
C ALA A 121 -6.10 -3.70 2.44
N GLU A 122 -5.08 -3.16 3.11
CA GLU A 122 -3.71 -3.07 2.62
C GLU A 122 -3.05 -4.46 2.54
N SER A 123 -3.22 -5.29 3.57
CA SER A 123 -2.73 -6.66 3.57
C SER A 123 -3.52 -7.56 2.61
N GLU A 124 -4.84 -7.35 2.49
CA GLU A 124 -5.70 -8.06 1.54
C GLU A 124 -5.30 -7.77 0.09
N LEU A 125 -5.05 -6.49 -0.24
CA LEU A 125 -4.55 -6.09 -1.55
C LEU A 125 -3.27 -6.86 -1.88
N LEU A 126 -2.32 -6.87 -0.95
CA LEU A 126 -1.01 -7.46 -1.13
C LEU A 126 -1.11 -8.98 -1.36
N VAL A 127 -1.83 -9.68 -0.50
CA VAL A 127 -2.01 -11.14 -0.60
C VAL A 127 -2.69 -11.51 -1.91
N LYS A 128 -3.80 -10.84 -2.25
CA LYS A 128 -4.52 -11.11 -3.50
C LYS A 128 -3.67 -10.79 -4.73
N ALA A 129 -2.95 -9.67 -4.72
CA ALA A 129 -2.11 -9.30 -5.85
C ALA A 129 -1.02 -10.37 -6.10
N ILE A 130 -0.38 -10.85 -5.04
CA ILE A 130 0.65 -11.89 -5.18
C ILE A 130 0.04 -13.21 -5.68
N TRP A 131 -1.12 -13.62 -5.16
CA TRP A 131 -1.83 -14.81 -5.66
C TRP A 131 -2.25 -14.69 -7.13
N MET A 132 -2.47 -13.48 -7.62
CA MET A 132 -2.79 -13.19 -9.02
C MET A 132 -1.54 -13.04 -9.90
N GLY A 133 -0.34 -13.28 -9.35
CA GLY A 133 0.93 -13.26 -10.09
C GLY A 133 1.59 -11.88 -10.24
N PHE A 134 1.06 -10.84 -9.60
CA PHE A 134 1.66 -9.51 -9.67
C PHE A 134 3.03 -9.47 -8.96
N LYS A 135 3.94 -8.66 -9.51
CA LYS A 135 5.29 -8.46 -8.98
C LYS A 135 5.25 -7.42 -7.86
N VAL A 136 5.78 -7.80 -6.70
CA VAL A 136 5.89 -6.91 -5.53
C VAL A 136 7.35 -6.65 -5.23
N GLY A 137 7.72 -5.39 -5.10
CA GLY A 137 9.05 -4.90 -4.72
C GLY A 137 9.01 -4.05 -3.45
N PHE A 138 10.19 -3.66 -2.98
CA PHE A 138 10.38 -2.86 -1.77
C PHE A 138 11.39 -1.75 -2.04
N VAL A 139 11.21 -0.61 -1.38
CA VAL A 139 12.12 0.54 -1.40
C VAL A 139 12.39 1.04 0.00
#